data_AF-A0A2K0T0F6-F1
#
_entry.id   AF-A0A2K0T0F6-F1
#
_cell.length_a   1.000
_cell.length_b   1.000
_cell.length_c   1.000
_cell.angle_alpha   90.00
_cell.angle_beta   90.00
_cell.angle_gamma   90.00
#
_symmetry.space_group_name_H-M   'P 1'
#
loop_
_entity.id
_entity.type
_entity.pdbx_description
1 polymer ?
#
loop_
_entity_poly.entity_id
_entity_poly.type
_entity_poly.pdbx_seq_one_letter_code
_entity_poly.pdbx_strand_id
1 'polypeptide(L)'
;MASSENYGKRLIPQILDNVAATDPDRIVYSIAKSADISQGLQHITAKQFAEAVDKTAWWLQSKVGKSTTLEALGYIGPHDIRHVLLMYASAKAGYKASFHFSISKLKARQC
;
A
#
# COMPACT_ATOMS: atom_id res chain seq x y z
N MET A 1 -23.88 22.67 -7.32
CA MET A 1 -23.62 21.81 -8.49
C MET A 1 -23.13 20.47 -7.97
N ALA A 2 -23.98 19.45 -7.93
CA ALA A 2 -23.60 18.12 -7.48
C ALA A 2 -22.71 17.47 -8.55
N SER A 3 -21.44 17.22 -8.24
CA SER A 3 -20.56 16.42 -9.10
C SER A 3 -21.16 15.03 -9.25
N SER A 4 -21.38 14.59 -10.49
CA SER A 4 -21.79 13.23 -10.81
C SER A 4 -20.61 12.29 -10.52
N GLU A 5 -20.49 11.87 -9.27
CA GLU A 5 -19.53 10.86 -8.83
C GLU A 5 -19.69 9.60 -9.69
N ASN A 6 -18.71 9.27 -10.53
CA ASN A 6 -18.69 8.04 -11.31
C ASN A 6 -18.42 6.85 -10.38
N TYR A 7 -19.45 6.40 -9.66
CA TYR A 7 -19.38 5.22 -8.81
C TYR A 7 -18.98 3.99 -9.64
N GLY A 8 -18.07 3.16 -9.12
CA GLY A 8 -17.60 1.94 -9.78
C GLY A 8 -16.44 2.08 -10.77
N LYS A 9 -16.02 3.30 -11.13
CA LYS A 9 -14.83 3.53 -11.99
C LYS A 9 -13.61 4.07 -11.26
N ARG A 10 -13.74 4.33 -9.96
CA ARG A 10 -12.65 4.90 -9.14
C ARG A 10 -11.67 3.80 -8.76
N LEU A 11 -10.40 4.03 -9.04
CA LEU A 11 -9.33 3.18 -8.53
C LEU A 11 -9.21 3.37 -7.01
N ILE A 12 -8.86 2.31 -6.30
CA ILE A 12 -8.68 2.33 -4.84
C ILE A 12 -7.74 3.47 -4.36
N PRO A 13 -6.63 3.80 -5.06
CA PRO A 13 -5.82 4.96 -4.70
C PRO A 13 -6.54 6.32 -4.88
N GLN A 14 -7.44 6.46 -5.84
CA GLN A 14 -8.20 7.71 -6.01
C GLN A 14 -9.17 7.94 -4.85
N ILE A 15 -9.72 6.88 -4.28
CA ILE A 15 -10.57 6.98 -3.07
C ILE A 15 -9.71 7.42 -1.89
N LEU A 16 -8.50 6.87 -1.75
CA LEU A 16 -7.57 7.29 -0.71
C LEU A 16 -7.19 8.77 -0.85
N ASP A 17 -6.88 9.23 -2.06
CA ASP A 17 -6.53 10.62 -2.33
C ASP A 17 -7.68 11.57 -1.99
N ASN A 18 -8.92 11.18 -2.31
CA ASN A 18 -10.11 11.94 -1.91
C ASN A 18 -10.25 12.01 -0.39
N VAL A 19 -10.08 10.89 0.33
CA VAL A 19 -10.14 10.89 1.80
C VAL A 19 -9.04 11.75 2.40
N ALA A 20 -7.81 11.67 1.88
CA ALA A 20 -6.70 12.51 2.33
C ALA A 20 -6.95 14.00 2.07
N ALA A 21 -7.72 14.35 1.04
CA ALA A 21 -8.10 15.74 0.75
C ALA A 21 -9.28 16.23 1.61
N THR A 22 -10.28 15.37 1.88
CA THR A 22 -11.47 15.76 2.66
C THR A 22 -11.27 15.68 4.16
N ASP A 23 -10.49 14.71 4.63
CA ASP A 23 -10.28 14.39 6.04
C ASP A 23 -8.85 13.86 6.26
N PRO A 24 -7.85 14.76 6.26
CA PRO A 24 -6.43 14.38 6.30
C PRO A 24 -6.01 13.72 7.62
N ASP A 25 -6.69 14.04 8.72
CA ASP A 25 -6.36 13.58 10.08
C ASP A 25 -7.03 12.25 10.44
N ARG A 26 -7.91 11.74 9.56
CA ARG A 26 -8.55 10.44 9.73
C ARG A 26 -7.53 9.33 9.90
N ILE A 27 -7.62 8.58 10.99
CA ILE A 27 -6.77 7.41 11.22
C ILE A 27 -7.21 6.27 10.28
N VAL A 28 -6.31 5.85 9.39
CA VAL A 28 -6.56 4.74 8.45
C VAL A 28 -5.93 3.44 8.94
N TYR A 29 -4.78 3.52 9.60
CA TYR A 29 -4.10 2.37 10.18
C TYR A 29 -3.64 2.67 11.60
N SER A 30 -3.68 1.64 12.45
CA SER A 30 -3.07 1.65 13.77
C SER A 30 -2.20 0.42 13.89
N ILE A 31 -0.90 0.60 14.13
CA ILE A 31 0.09 -0.48 14.15
C ILE A 31 0.77 -0.49 15.51
N ALA A 32 0.96 -1.65 16.11
CA ALA A 32 1.78 -1.75 17.32
C ALA A 32 3.22 -1.35 17.02
N LYS A 33 3.80 -0.44 17.81
CA LYS A 33 5.19 0.00 17.63
C LYS A 33 6.19 -1.13 17.88
N SER A 34 5.80 -2.12 18.67
CA SER A 34 6.64 -3.28 19.00
C SER A 34 5.78 -4.51 19.30
N ALA A 35 6.42 -5.66 19.51
CA ALA A 35 5.75 -6.87 20.01
C ALA A 35 5.14 -6.69 21.40
N ASP A 36 5.67 -5.75 22.19
CA ASP A 36 5.05 -5.29 23.43
C ASP A 36 4.00 -4.21 23.12
N ILE A 37 2.73 -4.57 23.32
CA ILE A 37 1.56 -3.71 23.10
C ILE A 37 1.58 -2.50 24.04
N SER A 38 2.25 -2.62 25.19
CA SER A 38 2.39 -1.55 26.20
C SER A 38 3.18 -0.34 25.68
N GLN A 39 4.01 -0.53 24.65
CA GLN A 39 4.75 0.56 23.97
C GLN A 39 3.85 1.45 23.11
N GLY A 40 2.56 1.11 23.01
CA GLY A 40 1.55 1.90 22.35
C GLY A 40 1.40 1.62 20.85
N LEU A 41 0.33 2.16 20.31
CA LEU A 41 -0.02 2.07 18.89
C LEU A 41 0.48 3.34 18.18
N GLN A 42 1.04 3.14 16.99
CA GLN A 42 1.29 4.21 16.04
C GLN A 42 0.07 4.33 15.14
N HIS A 43 -0.59 5.49 15.22
CA HIS A 43 -1.67 5.85 14.31
C HIS A 43 -1.09 6.49 13.05
N ILE A 44 -1.60 6.07 11.90
CA ILE A 44 -1.24 6.59 10.60
C ILE A 44 -2.48 7.27 10.02
N THR A 45 -2.36 8.56 9.74
CA THR A 45 -3.46 9.34 9.17
C THR A 45 -3.60 9.08 7.67
N ALA A 46 -4.77 9.42 7.11
CA ALA A 46 -5.06 9.29 5.69
C ALA A 46 -4.05 10.06 4.84
N LYS A 47 -3.70 11.27 5.26
CA LYS A 47 -2.67 12.09 4.62
C LYS A 47 -1.30 11.40 4.63
N GLN A 48 -0.85 10.92 5.80
CA GLN A 48 0.44 10.23 5.92
C GLN A 48 0.49 8.98 5.05
N PHE A 49 -0.62 8.23 4.99
CA PHE A 49 -0.71 7.04 4.17
C PHE A 49 -0.68 7.37 2.67
N ALA A 50 -1.43 8.39 2.22
CA ALA A 50 -1.42 8.83 0.83
C ALA A 50 -0.02 9.30 0.38
N GLU A 51 0.65 10.12 1.20
CA GLU A 51 2.02 10.58 0.93
C GLU A 51 3.03 9.41 0.88
N ALA A 52 2.86 8.41 1.76
CA ALA A 52 3.71 7.21 1.75
C ALA A 52 3.49 6.38 0.48
N VAL A 53 2.24 6.24 0.04
CA VAL A 53 1.90 5.57 -1.22
C VAL A 53 2.54 6.31 -2.40
N ASP A 54 2.44 7.63 -2.46
CA ASP A 54 3.03 8.43 -3.54
C ASP A 54 4.55 8.29 -3.59
N LYS A 55 5.23 8.44 -2.45
CA LYS A 55 6.68 8.22 -2.36
C LYS A 55 7.09 6.82 -2.82
N THR A 56 6.29 5.81 -2.46
CA THR A 56 6.54 4.43 -2.86
C THR A 56 6.32 4.22 -4.36
N ALA A 57 5.30 4.86 -4.94
CA ALA A 57 5.06 4.82 -6.39
C ALA A 57 6.20 5.49 -7.17
N TRP A 58 6.70 6.62 -6.69
CA TRP A 58 7.88 7.28 -7.25
C TRP A 58 9.14 6.40 -7.13
N TRP A 59 9.36 5.81 -5.96
CA TRP A 59 10.46 4.89 -5.73
C TRP A 59 10.37 3.66 -6.66
N LEU A 60 9.18 3.09 -6.82
CA LEU A 60 8.96 1.94 -7.70
C LEU A 60 9.25 2.29 -9.17
N GLN A 61 8.74 3.42 -9.65
CA GLN A 61 9.06 3.93 -10.99
C GLN A 61 10.56 4.16 -11.18
N SER A 62 11.27 4.62 -10.15
CA SER A 62 12.73 4.83 -10.22
C SER A 62 13.52 3.51 -10.30
N LYS A 63 12.99 2.42 -9.75
CA LYS A 63 13.67 1.12 -9.69
C LYS A 63 13.38 0.22 -10.89
N VAL A 64 12.13 0.18 -11.32
CA VAL A 64 11.65 -0.72 -12.39
C VAL A 64 11.60 0.00 -13.73
N GLY A 65 11.63 1.34 -13.74
CA GLY A 65 11.41 2.17 -14.92
C GLY A 65 9.93 2.48 -15.12
N LYS A 66 9.59 3.14 -16.23
CA LYS A 66 8.19 3.24 -16.70
C LYS A 66 7.90 2.01 -17.54
N SER A 67 7.18 1.04 -16.99
CA SER A 67 6.72 -0.09 -17.79
C SER A 67 5.53 0.33 -18.65
N THR A 68 5.63 0.05 -19.95
CA THR A 68 4.52 0.15 -20.92
C THR A 68 3.63 -1.09 -20.90
N THR A 69 4.04 -2.13 -20.18
CA THR A 69 3.31 -3.37 -19.99
C THR A 69 2.90 -3.51 -18.53
N LEU A 70 1.70 -4.06 -18.27
CA LEU A 70 1.17 -4.30 -16.92
C LEU A 70 1.96 -5.41 -16.20
N GLU A 71 3.23 -5.15 -15.90
CA GLU A 71 4.14 -6.11 -15.27
C GLU A 71 3.73 -6.39 -13.82
N ALA A 72 3.87 -7.65 -13.42
CA ALA A 72 3.46 -8.13 -12.12
C ALA A 72 4.54 -7.84 -11.06
N LEU A 73 4.28 -6.96 -10.10
CA LEU A 73 5.16 -6.76 -8.95
C LEU A 73 4.82 -7.77 -7.85
N GLY A 74 5.75 -8.68 -7.59
CA GLY A 74 5.67 -9.67 -6.52
C GLY A 74 6.35 -9.18 -5.24
N TYR A 75 5.62 -9.11 -4.13
CA TYR A 75 6.22 -8.93 -2.80
C TYR A 75 6.13 -10.24 -2.01
N ILE A 76 7.26 -10.65 -1.43
CA ILE A 76 7.38 -11.84 -0.57
C ILE A 76 7.83 -11.35 0.80
N GLY A 77 6.98 -11.51 1.82
CA GLY A 77 7.30 -11.14 3.18
C GLY A 77 6.14 -11.36 4.16
N PRO A 78 6.31 -10.95 5.43
CA PRO A 78 5.23 -11.00 6.42
C PRO A 78 4.06 -10.10 6.02
N HIS A 79 2.85 -10.49 6.38
CA HIS A 79 1.60 -9.77 6.08
C HIS A 79 1.45 -8.51 6.94
N ASP A 80 2.30 -7.52 6.68
CA ASP A 80 2.28 -6.20 7.31
C ASP A 80 1.72 -5.12 6.37
N ILE A 81 1.59 -3.89 6.87
CA ILE A 81 1.15 -2.70 6.10
C ILE A 81 1.93 -2.48 4.79
N ARG A 82 3.16 -3.00 4.71
CA ARG A 82 4.02 -2.96 3.52
C ARG A 82 3.35 -3.58 2.29
N HIS A 83 2.57 -4.66 2.47
CA HIS A 83 1.79 -5.27 1.40
C HIS A 83 0.77 -4.30 0.83
N VAL A 84 0.03 -3.63 1.72
CA VAL A 84 -0.98 -2.65 1.33
C VAL A 84 -0.31 -1.46 0.63
N LEU A 85 0.80 -0.95 1.19
CA LEU A 85 1.53 0.17 0.59
C LEU A 85 1.97 -0.14 -0.85
N LEU A 86 2.52 -1.34 -1.07
CA LEU A 86 2.95 -1.79 -2.40
C LEU A 86 1.77 -2.03 -3.35
N MET A 87 0.63 -2.49 -2.85
CA MET A 87 -0.61 -2.63 -3.64
C MET A 87 -1.05 -1.29 -4.22
N TYR A 88 -1.17 -0.28 -3.34
CA TYR A 88 -1.61 1.05 -3.72
C TYR A 88 -0.59 1.75 -4.62
N ALA A 89 0.70 1.62 -4.31
CA ALA A 89 1.78 2.20 -5.11
C ALA A 89 1.85 1.59 -6.51
N SER A 90 1.69 0.27 -6.64
CA SER A 90 1.62 -0.42 -7.93
C SER A 90 0.42 0.05 -8.74
N ALA A 91 -0.75 0.18 -8.10
CA ALA A 91 -1.96 0.69 -8.76
C ALA A 91 -1.79 2.14 -9.24
N LYS A 92 -1.11 3.01 -8.47
CA LYS A 92 -0.77 4.39 -8.92
C LYS A 92 0.26 4.41 -10.04
N ALA A 93 1.24 3.51 -10.00
CA ALA A 93 2.31 3.45 -10.99
C ALA A 93 1.93 2.70 -12.27
N GLY A 94 0.70 2.15 -12.35
CA GLY A 94 0.20 1.44 -13.55
C GLY A 94 0.67 -0.01 -13.64
N TYR A 95 1.06 -0.63 -12.53
CA TYR A 95 1.51 -2.03 -12.44
C TYR A 95 0.41 -2.93 -11.88
N LYS A 96 0.41 -4.22 -12.26
CA LYS A 96 -0.40 -5.24 -11.58
C LYS A 96 0.34 -5.72 -10.34
N ALA A 97 -0.23 -5.54 -9.16
CA ALA A 97 0.34 -6.14 -7.94
C ALA A 97 -0.08 -7.62 -7.85
N SER A 98 0.88 -8.54 -7.72
CA SER A 98 0.62 -9.96 -7.45
C SER A 98 1.22 -10.31 -6.10
N PHE A 99 0.37 -10.66 -5.13
CA PHE A 99 0.83 -10.98 -3.78
C PHE A 99 1.02 -12.47 -3.63
N HIS A 100 2.23 -12.88 -3.25
CA HIS A 100 2.51 -14.27 -2.92
C HIS A 100 2.70 -14.40 -1.41
N PHE A 101 1.70 -14.97 -0.75
CA PHE A 101 1.76 -15.26 0.69
C PHE A 101 2.64 -16.50 0.91
N SER A 102 3.85 -16.31 1.42
CA SER A 102 4.72 -17.44 1.76
C SER A 102 4.25 -18.09 3.06
N ILE A 103 3.44 -19.15 2.95
CA ILE A 103 3.25 -20.15 4.02
C ILE A 103 4.35 -21.20 3.97
N SER A 104 5.60 -20.77 4.02
CA SER A 104 6.73 -21.70 4.09
C SER A 104 7.46 -21.47 5.41
N LYS A 105 7.11 -22.26 6.43
CA LYS A 105 8.04 -22.57 7.51
C LYS A 105 9.25 -23.21 6.84
N LEU A 106 10.31 -22.44 6.62
CA LEU A 106 11.63 -22.95 6.25
C LEU A 106 12.13 -23.82 7.40
N LYS A 107 11.71 -25.09 7.42
CA LYS A 107 12.48 -26.15 8.09
C LYS A 107 13.56 -26.53 7.10
N ALA A 108 14.68 -25.81 7.16
CA ALA A 108 15.91 -26.23 6.51
C ALA A 108 16.25 -27.65 7.01
N ARG A 109 16.15 -28.64 6.13
CA ARG A 109 16.89 -29.89 6.27
C ARG A 109 18.05 -29.80 5.29
N GLN A 110 19.25 -29.61 5.84
CA GLN A 110 20.48 -29.92 5.16
C GLN A 110 20.48 -31.42 4.83
N CYS A 111 20.72 -31.74 3.56
CA CYS A 111 21.49 -32.90 3.12
C CYS A 111 22.49 -32.37 2.09
#